data_AF-A0A4R7ZS35-F1
#
_entry.id   AF-A0A4R7ZS35-F1
#
_cell.length_a   1.000
_cell.length_b   1.000
_cell.length_c   1.000
_cell.angle_alpha   90.00
_cell.angle_beta   90.00
_cell.angle_gamma   90.00
#
_symmetry.space_group_name_H-M   'P 1'
#
loop_
_entity.id
_entity.type
_entity.pdbx_description
1 polymer ?
#
loop_
_entity_poly.entity_id
_entity_poly.type
_entity_poly.pdbx_seq_one_letter_code
_entity_poly.pdbx_strand_id
1 'polypeptide(L)'
;MESTDTSADHGSPLTIDSLLDNVQAGSPQLGRTRLIGIDGPAGSGKTTVAAHLQARAEARDLNTYVIHMDDLYDGWTGAERGFGLLRDHVLQRLADGREGRYRRYDWYAGAYAELHVVPNTVDLLIVEGVTSCDRDAAHWQSLRLWVETSNEVRLDRGIDRDGEALRDHWLEWMRWERDHFAEQATRSRAHVIIDGDPTVPFNPAIELVTKSVALPPHDSAAS
;
A
#
# COMPACT_ATOMS: atom_id res chain seq x y z
N MET A 1 6.59 35.89 -21.09
CA MET A 1 7.05 34.50 -20.88
C MET A 1 6.58 34.14 -19.48
N GLU A 2 5.31 33.79 -19.39
CA GLU A 2 4.62 33.55 -18.12
C GLU A 2 4.89 32.11 -17.72
N SER A 3 5.66 31.94 -16.64
CA SER A 3 5.90 30.66 -16.01
C SER A 3 4.62 30.29 -15.26
N THR A 4 3.85 29.33 -15.78
CA THR A 4 2.74 28.72 -15.05
C THR A 4 3.32 27.83 -13.96
N ASP A 5 3.44 28.40 -12.77
CA ASP A 5 3.67 27.66 -11.53
C ASP A 5 2.42 26.79 -11.29
N THR A 6 2.58 25.48 -11.44
CA THR A 6 1.52 24.53 -11.09
C THR A 6 1.48 24.46 -9.58
N SER A 7 0.60 25.25 -8.97
CA SER A 7 0.33 25.16 -7.53
C SER A 7 -0.10 23.74 -7.20
N ALA A 8 0.77 22.98 -6.55
CA ALA A 8 0.41 21.70 -5.98
C ALA A 8 -0.68 21.97 -4.92
N ASP A 9 -1.86 21.41 -5.15
CA ASP A 9 -3.02 21.52 -4.28
C ASP A 9 -2.79 20.68 -3.02
N HIS A 10 -1.95 21.19 -2.12
CA HIS A 10 -1.56 20.51 -0.89
C HIS A 10 -2.74 20.51 0.10
N GLY A 11 -3.22 19.33 0.47
CA GLY A 11 -4.24 19.14 1.51
C GLY A 11 -5.68 19.06 0.99
N SER A 12 -5.91 19.00 -0.32
CA SER A 12 -7.26 18.80 -0.87
C SER A 12 -7.69 17.34 -0.76
N PRO A 13 -8.94 17.08 -0.30
CA PRO A 13 -9.55 15.76 -0.35
C PRO A 13 -9.65 15.24 -1.79
N LEU A 14 -9.08 14.06 -2.03
CA LEU A 14 -9.23 13.27 -3.25
C LEU A 14 -10.23 12.14 -2.99
N THR A 15 -11.20 11.95 -3.87
CA THR A 15 -12.17 10.86 -3.69
C THR A 15 -11.53 9.51 -3.97
N ILE A 16 -11.82 8.52 -3.14
CA ILE A 16 -11.39 7.13 -3.34
C ILE A 16 -11.92 6.59 -4.67
N ASP A 17 -13.15 6.97 -5.04
CA ASP A 17 -13.75 6.54 -6.30
C ASP A 17 -12.95 7.04 -7.51
N SER A 18 -12.37 8.25 -7.47
CA SER A 18 -11.50 8.74 -8.56
C SER A 18 -10.22 7.92 -8.73
N LEU A 19 -9.66 7.38 -7.64
CA LEU A 19 -8.52 6.47 -7.69
C LEU A 19 -8.93 5.13 -8.30
N LEU A 20 -10.08 4.60 -7.91
CA LEU A 20 -10.62 3.37 -8.47
C LEU A 20 -11.00 3.50 -9.95
N ASP A 21 -11.49 4.67 -10.37
CA ASP A 21 -11.76 5.00 -11.78
C ASP A 21 -10.46 5.00 -12.58
N ASN A 22 -9.42 5.67 -12.07
CA ASN A 22 -8.11 5.68 -12.70
C ASN A 22 -7.54 4.25 -12.81
N VAL A 23 -7.61 3.45 -11.76
CA VAL A 23 -7.15 2.05 -11.79
C VAL A 23 -7.91 1.24 -12.83
N GLN A 24 -9.24 1.35 -12.89
CA GLN A 24 -10.06 0.60 -13.85
C GLN A 24 -9.90 1.04 -15.30
N ALA A 25 -9.62 2.32 -15.55
CA ALA A 25 -9.33 2.84 -16.89
C ALA A 25 -8.04 2.25 -17.49
N GLY A 26 -7.07 1.90 -16.64
CA GLY A 26 -5.85 1.23 -17.05
C GLY A 26 -6.03 -0.26 -17.35
N SER A 27 -5.19 -0.80 -18.23
CA SER A 27 -5.11 -2.25 -18.43
C SER A 27 -4.55 -2.95 -17.17
N PRO A 28 -5.04 -4.16 -16.82
CA PRO A 28 -4.45 -4.94 -15.73
C PRO A 28 -2.99 -5.28 -16.07
N GLN A 29 -2.09 -5.07 -15.10
CA GLN A 29 -0.67 -5.34 -15.25
C GLN A 29 -0.24 -6.63 -14.52
N LEU A 30 -1.13 -7.23 -13.72
CA LEU A 30 -0.89 -8.45 -12.94
C LEU A 30 -1.78 -9.59 -13.50
N GLY A 31 -1.50 -10.00 -14.74
CA GLY A 31 -2.37 -10.93 -15.45
C GLY A 31 -3.72 -10.28 -15.75
N ARG A 32 -4.80 -10.78 -15.14
CA ARG A 32 -6.13 -10.16 -15.23
C ARG A 32 -6.46 -9.21 -14.06
N THR A 33 -5.61 -9.19 -13.04
CA THR A 33 -5.80 -8.44 -11.80
C THR A 33 -5.15 -7.05 -11.90
N ARG A 34 -5.75 -6.06 -11.25
CA ARG A 34 -5.14 -4.76 -11.00
C ARG A 34 -4.57 -4.72 -9.59
N LEU A 35 -3.39 -4.14 -9.43
CA LEU A 35 -2.69 -4.09 -8.15
C LEU A 35 -2.57 -2.65 -7.64
N ILE A 36 -3.04 -2.41 -6.42
CA ILE A 36 -2.77 -1.20 -5.65
C ILE A 36 -1.78 -1.56 -4.54
N GLY A 37 -0.60 -0.95 -4.58
CA GLY A 37 0.35 -0.98 -3.45
C GLY A 37 0.12 0.22 -2.54
N ILE A 38 0.08 0.01 -1.22
CA ILE A 38 -0.08 1.04 -0.19
C ILE A 38 1.09 0.94 0.78
N ASP A 39 2.08 1.79 0.58
CA ASP A 39 3.33 1.80 1.33
C ASP A 39 3.46 3.06 2.20
N GLY A 40 4.46 3.09 3.06
CA GLY A 40 4.64 4.13 4.07
C GLY A 40 5.15 3.58 5.40
N PRO A 41 5.70 4.45 6.27
CA PRO A 41 6.26 4.03 7.56
C PRO A 41 5.24 3.30 8.44
N ALA A 42 5.69 2.39 9.29
CA ALA A 42 4.85 1.78 10.32
C ALA A 42 4.17 2.86 11.16
N GLY A 43 2.88 2.64 11.50
CA GLY A 43 2.04 3.60 12.22
C GLY A 43 1.44 4.74 11.38
N SER A 44 1.68 4.78 10.06
CA SER A 44 1.20 5.89 9.21
C SER A 44 -0.29 5.83 8.83
N GLY A 45 -1.00 4.74 9.10
CA GLY A 45 -2.43 4.59 8.76
C GLY A 45 -2.73 3.89 7.44
N LYS A 46 -1.75 3.20 6.83
CA LYS A 46 -1.93 2.38 5.61
C LYS A 46 -3.11 1.42 5.69
N THR A 47 -3.22 0.66 6.79
CA THR A 47 -4.31 -0.31 7.01
C THR A 47 -5.68 0.36 6.96
N THR A 48 -5.81 1.58 7.50
CA THR A 48 -7.05 2.37 7.43
C THR A 48 -7.37 2.79 5.99
N VAL A 49 -6.35 3.28 5.25
CA VAL A 49 -6.50 3.63 3.83
C VAL A 49 -6.89 2.39 2.99
N ALA A 50 -6.27 1.24 3.25
CA ALA A 50 -6.58 -0.03 2.59
C ALA A 50 -8.03 -0.47 2.84
N ALA A 51 -8.50 -0.38 4.09
CA ALA A 51 -9.87 -0.73 4.46
C ALA A 51 -10.91 0.17 3.77
N HIS A 52 -10.65 1.48 3.67
CA HIS A 52 -11.54 2.39 2.95
C HIS A 52 -11.55 2.13 1.43
N LEU A 53 -10.38 1.88 0.82
CA LEU A 53 -10.27 1.48 -0.58
C LEU A 53 -11.02 0.18 -0.87
N GLN A 54 -10.84 -0.83 -0.02
CA GLN A 54 -11.54 -2.11 -0.13
C GLN A 54 -13.06 -1.91 -0.08
N ALA A 55 -13.56 -1.20 0.94
CA ALA A 55 -15.00 -0.96 1.10
C ALA A 55 -15.60 -0.24 -0.11
N ARG A 56 -14.88 0.73 -0.71
CA ARG A 56 -15.32 1.42 -1.93
C ARG A 56 -15.26 0.55 -3.17
N ALA A 57 -14.25 -0.31 -3.30
CA ALA A 57 -14.13 -1.26 -4.41
C ALA A 57 -15.26 -2.31 -4.37
N GLU A 58 -15.53 -2.87 -3.19
CA GLU A 58 -16.63 -3.84 -2.99
C GLU A 58 -18.00 -3.22 -3.22
N ALA A 59 -18.21 -1.95 -2.82
CA ALA A 59 -19.43 -1.20 -3.13
C ALA A 59 -19.65 -0.95 -4.63
N ARG A 60 -18.64 -1.25 -5.47
CA ARG A 60 -18.67 -1.18 -6.93
C ARG A 60 -18.63 -2.56 -7.58
N ASP A 61 -18.94 -3.61 -6.82
CA ASP A 61 -18.97 -5.00 -7.25
C ASP A 61 -17.61 -5.54 -7.75
N LEU A 62 -16.48 -4.94 -7.33
CA LEU A 62 -15.15 -5.46 -7.63
C LEU A 62 -14.79 -6.60 -6.68
N ASN A 63 -14.44 -7.76 -7.22
CA ASN A 63 -13.89 -8.86 -6.43
C ASN A 63 -12.50 -8.45 -5.90
N THR A 64 -12.45 -8.05 -4.62
CA THR A 64 -11.27 -7.42 -4.02
C THR A 64 -10.62 -8.34 -2.99
N TYR A 65 -9.28 -8.37 -2.96
CA TYR A 65 -8.51 -9.08 -1.95
C TYR A 65 -7.46 -8.14 -1.34
N VAL A 66 -7.26 -8.21 -0.03
CA VAL A 66 -6.26 -7.40 0.69
C VAL A 66 -5.20 -8.32 1.30
N ILE A 67 -3.93 -7.96 1.13
CA ILE A 67 -2.79 -8.58 1.82
C ILE A 67 -2.15 -7.54 2.72
N HIS A 68 -2.00 -7.89 4.00
CA HIS A 68 -1.23 -7.13 4.98
C HIS A 68 0.20 -7.68 4.98
N MET A 69 1.21 -6.86 4.68
CA MET A 69 2.59 -7.33 4.64
C MET A 69 3.10 -7.84 6.00
N ASP A 70 2.51 -7.38 7.11
CA ASP A 70 2.77 -7.90 8.45
C ASP A 70 2.48 -9.40 8.56
N ASP A 71 1.59 -9.96 7.71
CA ASP A 71 1.35 -11.40 7.64
C ASP A 71 2.51 -12.18 7.00
N LEU A 72 3.42 -11.53 6.28
CA LEU A 72 4.50 -12.19 5.54
C LEU A 72 5.86 -12.08 6.23
N TYR A 73 6.00 -11.18 7.20
CA TYR A 73 7.26 -10.95 7.90
C TYR A 73 7.56 -12.03 8.92
N ASP A 74 8.73 -12.65 8.80
CA ASP A 74 9.30 -13.53 9.82
C ASP A 74 9.84 -12.70 11.00
N GLY A 75 8.92 -12.06 11.74
CA GLY A 75 9.20 -11.12 12.81
C GLY A 75 9.81 -9.79 12.35
N TRP A 76 10.37 -9.04 13.30
CA TRP A 76 10.87 -7.66 13.12
C TRP A 76 11.99 -7.49 12.09
N THR A 77 12.65 -8.56 11.66
CA THR A 77 13.72 -8.53 10.65
C THR A 77 13.33 -9.19 9.34
N GLY A 78 12.07 -9.63 9.23
CA GLY A 78 11.59 -10.45 8.12
C GLY A 78 11.07 -9.68 6.92
N ALA A 79 11.17 -8.34 6.89
CA ALA A 79 10.53 -7.49 5.90
C ALA A 79 10.97 -7.79 4.45
N GLU A 80 12.28 -7.81 4.19
CA GLU A 80 12.83 -8.10 2.85
C GLU A 80 12.44 -9.49 2.36
N ARG A 81 12.49 -10.48 3.25
CA ARG A 81 12.05 -11.85 2.95
C ARG A 81 10.54 -11.90 2.69
N GLY A 82 9.76 -11.16 3.47
CA GLY A 82 8.31 -11.05 3.29
C GLY A 82 7.94 -10.47 1.93
N PHE A 83 8.65 -9.43 1.48
CA PHE A 83 8.51 -8.94 0.11
C PHE A 83 8.88 -9.99 -0.94
N GLY A 84 9.98 -10.73 -0.74
CA GLY A 84 10.34 -11.85 -1.62
C GLY A 84 9.22 -12.91 -1.72
N LEU A 85 8.58 -13.25 -0.59
CA LEU A 85 7.45 -14.18 -0.56
C LEU A 85 6.24 -13.62 -1.31
N LEU A 86 5.90 -12.34 -1.12
CA LEU A 86 4.85 -11.67 -1.89
C LEU A 86 5.15 -11.76 -3.40
N ARG A 87 6.34 -11.33 -3.79
CA ARG A 87 6.79 -11.28 -5.19
C ARG A 87 6.68 -12.65 -5.86
N ASP A 88 7.27 -13.66 -5.25
CA ASP A 88 7.48 -14.97 -5.89
C ASP A 88 6.25 -15.89 -5.76
N HIS A 89 5.53 -15.81 -4.64
CA HIS A 89 4.41 -16.72 -4.36
C HIS A 89 3.03 -16.10 -4.49
N VAL A 90 2.92 -14.77 -4.66
CA VAL A 90 1.63 -14.14 -4.94
C VAL A 90 1.67 -13.45 -6.30
N LEU A 91 2.51 -12.44 -6.46
CA LEU A 91 2.46 -11.56 -7.65
C LEU A 91 2.84 -12.31 -8.93
N GLN A 92 4.00 -12.97 -8.95
CA GLN A 92 4.41 -13.75 -10.13
C GLN A 92 3.37 -14.83 -10.49
N ARG A 93 2.76 -15.47 -9.49
CA ARG A 93 1.75 -16.50 -9.74
C ARG A 93 0.49 -15.92 -10.36
N LEU A 94 -0.01 -14.80 -9.87
CA LEU A 94 -1.16 -14.11 -10.45
C LEU A 94 -0.86 -13.61 -11.86
N ALA A 95 0.35 -13.10 -12.11
CA ALA A 95 0.83 -12.73 -13.45
C ALA A 95 0.77 -13.93 -14.41
N ASP A 96 1.14 -15.13 -13.94
CA ASP A 96 1.06 -16.38 -14.69
C ASP A 96 -0.36 -16.95 -14.81
N GLY A 97 -1.38 -16.25 -14.32
CA GLY A 97 -2.77 -16.72 -14.30
C GLY A 97 -3.02 -17.87 -13.32
N ARG A 98 -2.19 -18.02 -12.27
CA ARG A 98 -2.31 -19.03 -11.21
C ARG A 98 -2.69 -18.38 -9.89
N GLU A 99 -3.28 -19.16 -8.98
CA GLU A 99 -3.55 -18.68 -7.62
C GLU A 99 -2.25 -18.29 -6.89
N GLY A 100 -2.26 -17.13 -6.25
CA GLY A 100 -1.24 -16.72 -5.29
C GLY A 100 -1.41 -17.47 -3.97
N ARG A 101 -0.34 -17.63 -3.20
CA ARG A 101 -0.33 -18.34 -1.92
C ARG A 101 0.68 -17.73 -0.96
N TYR A 102 0.30 -17.56 0.30
CA TYR A 102 1.22 -17.15 1.36
C TYR A 102 0.82 -17.78 2.68
N ARG A 103 1.74 -17.87 3.63
CA ARG A 103 1.42 -18.28 5.01
C ARG A 103 1.44 -17.06 5.89
N ARG A 104 0.41 -16.90 6.73
CA ARG A 104 0.40 -15.82 7.71
C ARG A 104 1.43 -16.11 8.79
N TYR A 105 2.20 -15.10 9.18
CA TYR A 105 3.07 -15.14 10.34
C TYR A 105 2.27 -14.78 11.59
N ASP A 106 2.33 -15.65 12.59
CA ASP A 106 1.74 -15.37 13.90
C ASP A 106 2.79 -14.72 14.79
N TRP A 107 2.65 -13.42 15.01
CA TRP A 107 3.57 -12.62 15.80
C TRP A 107 3.63 -13.02 17.28
N TYR A 108 2.55 -13.60 17.82
CA TYR A 108 2.53 -14.09 19.21
C TYR A 108 3.21 -15.44 19.34
N ALA A 109 2.98 -16.34 18.37
CA ALA A 109 3.61 -17.66 18.36
C ALA A 109 5.03 -17.65 17.81
N GLY A 110 5.45 -16.59 17.11
CA GLY A 110 6.76 -16.48 16.46
C GLY A 110 6.96 -17.50 15.35
N ALA A 111 5.91 -17.82 14.59
CA ALA A 111 5.94 -18.86 13.56
C ALA A 111 4.90 -18.65 12.46
N TYR A 112 5.16 -19.19 11.27
CA TYR A 112 4.13 -19.26 10.23
C TYR A 112 2.97 -20.18 10.65
N ALA A 113 1.76 -19.67 10.50
CA ALA A 113 0.50 -20.34 10.78
C ALA A 113 -0.10 -20.90 9.47
N GLU A 114 -1.39 -20.64 9.23
CA GLU A 114 -2.16 -21.19 8.12
C GLU A 114 -1.75 -20.64 6.74
N LEU A 115 -2.08 -21.42 5.70
CA LEU A 115 -1.89 -21.03 4.30
C LEU A 115 -3.13 -20.28 3.79
N HIS A 116 -2.91 -19.11 3.21
CA HIS A 116 -3.90 -18.32 2.48
C HIS A 116 -3.74 -18.53 0.98
N VAL A 117 -4.86 -18.59 0.27
CA VAL A 117 -4.92 -18.67 -1.19
C VAL A 117 -5.53 -17.38 -1.72
N VAL A 118 -4.83 -16.75 -2.66
CA VAL A 118 -5.28 -15.55 -3.37
C VAL A 118 -5.81 -16.01 -4.73
N PRO A 119 -7.14 -16.00 -4.95
CA PRO A 119 -7.72 -16.48 -6.20
C PRO A 119 -7.21 -15.68 -7.41
N ASN A 120 -6.99 -16.35 -8.54
CA ASN A 120 -6.66 -15.68 -9.81
C ASN A 120 -7.88 -15.05 -10.52
N THR A 121 -9.03 -15.01 -9.83
CA THR A 121 -10.28 -14.37 -10.25
C THR A 121 -10.49 -13.02 -9.55
N VAL A 122 -9.54 -12.56 -8.74
CA VAL A 122 -9.56 -11.25 -8.09
C VAL A 122 -9.41 -10.15 -9.15
N ASP A 123 -10.34 -9.20 -9.15
CA ASP A 123 -10.31 -8.03 -10.03
C ASP A 123 -9.30 -7.01 -9.52
N LEU A 124 -9.27 -6.81 -8.20
CA LEU A 124 -8.42 -5.84 -7.50
C LEU A 124 -7.68 -6.48 -6.33
N LEU A 125 -6.35 -6.52 -6.40
CA LEU A 125 -5.49 -6.86 -5.28
C LEU A 125 -4.97 -5.57 -4.63
N ILE A 126 -5.19 -5.43 -3.33
CA ILE A 126 -4.59 -4.37 -2.50
C ILE A 126 -3.50 -5.02 -1.64
N VAL A 127 -2.29 -4.49 -1.68
CA VAL A 127 -1.21 -4.91 -0.79
C VAL A 127 -0.81 -3.71 0.04
N GLU A 128 -0.90 -3.82 1.36
CA GLU A 128 -0.57 -2.73 2.27
C GLU A 128 0.51 -3.15 3.26
N GLY A 129 1.42 -2.23 3.55
CA GLY A 129 2.51 -2.43 4.49
C GLY A 129 3.83 -1.91 3.94
N VAL A 130 4.84 -1.86 4.83
CA VAL A 130 6.22 -1.56 4.42
C VAL A 130 6.63 -2.53 3.29
N THR A 131 7.45 -2.12 2.34
CA THR A 131 7.89 -2.94 1.18
C THR A 131 6.82 -3.27 0.12
N SER A 132 5.54 -2.95 0.35
CA SER A 132 4.45 -3.23 -0.61
C SER A 132 4.66 -2.55 -1.97
N CYS A 133 5.42 -1.45 -2.01
CA CYS A 133 5.79 -0.71 -3.22
C CYS A 133 7.29 -0.83 -3.57
N ASP A 134 7.97 -1.90 -3.17
CA ASP A 134 9.34 -2.15 -3.61
C ASP A 134 9.47 -2.19 -5.14
N ARG A 135 10.64 -1.76 -5.66
CA ARG A 135 10.83 -1.52 -7.11
C ARG A 135 10.57 -2.73 -7.97
N ASP A 136 10.86 -3.92 -7.46
CA ASP A 136 10.71 -5.17 -8.19
C ASP A 136 9.24 -5.45 -8.51
N ALA A 137 8.28 -4.92 -7.73
CA ALA A 137 6.85 -5.06 -7.99
C ALA A 137 6.28 -3.97 -8.91
N ALA A 138 7.06 -2.92 -9.25
CA ALA A 138 6.55 -1.71 -9.90
C ALA A 138 5.84 -1.98 -11.24
N HIS A 139 6.30 -2.99 -11.98
CA HIS A 139 5.75 -3.36 -13.28
C HIS A 139 4.37 -4.05 -13.21
N TRP A 140 3.97 -4.58 -12.04
CA TRP A 140 2.64 -5.12 -11.82
C TRP A 140 1.65 -4.10 -11.23
N GLN A 141 2.15 -2.97 -10.72
CA GLN A 141 1.36 -2.03 -9.94
C GLN A 141 0.61 -1.02 -10.80
N SER A 142 -0.72 -1.11 -10.79
CA SER A 142 -1.62 -0.12 -11.41
C SER A 142 -1.59 1.21 -10.66
N LEU A 143 -1.46 1.18 -9.33
CA LEU A 143 -1.39 2.37 -8.48
C LEU A 143 -0.44 2.14 -7.30
N ARG A 144 0.36 3.15 -6.95
CA ARG A 144 1.25 3.16 -5.78
C ARG A 144 0.88 4.33 -4.91
N LEU A 145 0.45 4.04 -3.68
CA LEU A 145 0.10 5.00 -2.67
C LEU A 145 1.20 5.03 -1.61
N TRP A 146 1.53 6.23 -1.14
CA TRP A 146 2.44 6.44 -0.02
C TRP A 146 1.71 7.19 1.09
N VAL A 147 1.60 6.59 2.27
CA VAL A 147 0.98 7.21 3.45
C VAL A 147 2.08 7.66 4.40
N GLU A 148 2.18 8.97 4.64
CA GLU A 148 3.16 9.54 5.58
C GLU A 148 2.49 10.21 6.78
N THR A 149 3.09 9.96 7.94
CA THR A 149 2.75 10.55 9.24
C THR A 149 4.05 10.92 9.94
N SER A 150 4.02 11.94 10.81
CA SER A 150 5.21 12.37 11.55
C SER A 150 5.77 11.22 12.41
N ASN A 151 7.08 11.27 12.68
CA ASN A 151 7.75 10.26 13.50
C ASN A 151 7.21 10.18 14.93
N GLU A 152 6.78 11.31 15.49
CA GLU A 152 6.19 11.40 16.83
C GLU A 152 4.86 10.65 16.86
N VAL A 153 3.91 11.06 16.01
CA VAL A 153 2.55 10.48 15.98
C VAL A 153 2.59 8.99 15.68
N ARG A 154 3.42 8.55 14.73
CA ARG A 154 3.48 7.12 14.37
C ARG A 154 4.15 6.26 15.43
N LEU A 155 5.11 6.81 16.18
CA LEU A 155 5.73 6.11 17.32
C LEU A 155 4.70 5.98 18.44
N ASP A 156 4.00 7.06 18.79
CA ASP A 156 2.95 7.04 19.82
C ASP A 156 1.85 6.02 19.47
N ARG A 157 1.34 6.05 18.23
CA ARG A 157 0.38 5.04 17.73
C ARG A 157 0.91 3.60 17.87
N GLY A 158 2.20 3.42 17.59
CA GLY A 158 2.86 2.12 17.67
C GLY A 158 2.97 1.60 19.11
N ILE A 159 3.39 2.47 20.02
CA ILE A 159 3.50 2.16 21.46
C ILE A 159 2.12 1.92 22.07
N ASP A 160 1.11 2.71 21.73
CA ASP A 160 -0.25 2.54 22.23
C ASP A 160 -0.84 1.18 21.81
N ARG A 161 -0.46 0.69 20.62
CA ARG A 161 -0.92 -0.59 20.07
C ARG A 161 -0.14 -1.79 20.63
N ASP A 162 1.19 -1.71 20.61
CA ASP A 162 2.07 -2.86 20.84
C ASP A 162 2.62 -2.90 22.28
N GLY A 163 2.53 -1.77 23.00
CA GLY A 163 2.99 -1.60 24.37
C GLY A 163 4.40 -1.03 24.48
N GLU A 164 4.64 -0.29 25.56
CA GLU A 164 5.92 0.39 25.86
C GLU A 164 7.12 -0.57 25.89
N ALA A 165 6.91 -1.85 26.23
CA ALA A 165 7.95 -2.87 26.22
C ALA A 165 8.58 -3.10 24.83
N LEU A 166 7.89 -2.72 23.75
CA LEU A 166 8.35 -2.87 22.37
C LEU A 166 8.94 -1.58 21.78
N ARG A 167 9.17 -0.53 22.59
CA ARG A 167 9.72 0.75 22.11
C ARG A 167 11.04 0.61 21.37
N ASP A 168 11.98 -0.19 21.88
CA ASP A 168 13.28 -0.34 21.24
C ASP A 168 13.17 -1.01 19.87
N HIS A 169 12.31 -2.02 19.74
CA HIS A 169 12.00 -2.65 18.45
C HIS A 169 11.36 -1.66 17.47
N TRP A 170 10.43 -0.83 17.94
CA TRP A 170 9.87 0.26 17.13
C TRP A 170 10.95 1.20 16.63
N LEU A 171 11.83 1.69 17.52
CA LEU A 171 12.90 2.61 17.12
C LEU A 171 13.90 1.98 16.14
N GLU A 172 14.21 0.69 16.30
CA GLU A 172 15.01 -0.09 15.34
C GLU A 172 14.33 -0.19 13.98
N TRP A 173 13.06 -0.59 13.97
CA TRP A 173 12.25 -0.67 12.76
C TRP A 173 12.16 0.67 12.04
N MET A 174 11.94 1.76 12.77
CA MET A 174 11.88 3.13 12.23
C MET A 174 13.18 3.54 11.52
N ARG A 175 14.34 3.07 12.00
CA ARG A 175 15.62 3.31 11.34
C ARG A 175 15.74 2.47 10.07
N TRP A 176 15.42 1.19 10.18
CA TRP A 176 15.50 0.27 9.04
C TRP A 176 14.58 0.69 7.89
N GLU A 177 13.30 0.97 8.17
CA GLU A 177 12.35 1.34 7.12
C GLU A 177 12.76 2.65 6.42
N ARG A 178 13.32 3.62 7.16
CA ARG A 178 13.85 4.87 6.58
C ARG A 178 14.94 4.57 5.55
N ASP A 179 15.89 3.71 5.91
CA ASP A 179 17.01 3.36 5.05
C ASP A 179 16.52 2.56 3.83
N HIS A 180 15.62 1.60 4.04
CA HIS A 180 14.96 0.84 2.97
C HIS A 180 14.20 1.75 2.00
N PHE A 181 13.39 2.69 2.49
CA PHE A 181 12.64 3.62 1.63
C PHE A 181 13.54 4.54 0.82
N ALA A 182 14.69 4.95 1.38
CA ALA A 182 15.68 5.75 0.67
C ALA A 182 16.32 4.94 -0.46
N GLU A 183 16.73 3.69 -0.19
CA GLU A 183 17.27 2.78 -1.18
C GLU A 183 16.28 2.48 -2.30
N GLN A 184 15.01 2.26 -1.95
CA GLN A 184 13.93 1.96 -2.89
C GLN A 184 13.40 3.17 -3.64
N ALA A 185 13.68 4.39 -3.16
CA ALA A 185 13.05 5.63 -3.62
C ALA A 185 11.50 5.55 -3.59
N THR A 186 10.94 4.87 -2.59
CA THR A 186 9.51 4.49 -2.54
C THR A 186 8.60 5.71 -2.62
N ARG A 187 8.89 6.75 -1.81
CA ARG A 187 8.09 7.98 -1.76
C ARG A 187 8.06 8.72 -3.09
N SER A 188 9.19 8.86 -3.79
CA SER A 188 9.25 9.61 -5.06
C SER A 188 8.63 8.86 -6.23
N ARG A 189 8.51 7.53 -6.12
CA ARG A 189 7.84 6.67 -7.10
C ARG A 189 6.32 6.55 -6.88
N ALA A 190 5.80 7.03 -5.76
CA ALA A 190 4.38 6.98 -5.47
C ALA A 190 3.60 7.86 -6.45
N HIS A 191 2.44 7.38 -6.90
CA HIS A 191 1.52 8.17 -7.70
C HIS A 191 0.72 9.15 -6.83
N VAL A 192 0.47 8.79 -5.57
CA VAL A 192 -0.23 9.66 -4.61
C VAL A 192 0.47 9.59 -3.27
N ILE A 193 0.71 10.75 -2.69
CA ILE A 193 1.21 10.93 -1.32
C ILE A 193 0.01 11.35 -0.48
N ILE A 194 -0.35 10.52 0.48
CA ILE A 194 -1.50 10.68 1.39
C ILE A 194 -1.00 11.19 2.73
N ASP A 195 -1.74 12.14 3.30
CA ASP A 195 -1.54 12.55 4.69
C ASP A 195 -2.19 11.53 5.63
N GLY A 196 -1.37 10.84 6.43
CA GLY A 196 -1.83 9.85 7.40
C GLY A 196 -2.25 10.44 8.76
N ASP A 197 -2.19 11.76 8.89
CA ASP A 197 -2.67 12.50 10.07
C ASP A 197 -3.24 13.87 9.68
N PRO A 198 -4.28 13.91 8.82
CA PRO A 198 -4.79 15.15 8.26
C PRO A 198 -5.49 16.02 9.31
N THR A 199 -5.22 17.32 9.28
CA THR A 199 -5.86 18.31 10.17
C THR A 199 -7.04 19.04 9.52
N VAL A 200 -7.32 18.76 8.25
CA VAL A 200 -8.43 19.35 7.49
C VAL A 200 -9.67 18.45 7.55
N PRO A 201 -10.90 19.00 7.58
CA PRO A 201 -12.11 18.18 7.51
C PRO A 201 -12.22 17.43 6.17
N PHE A 202 -12.57 16.15 6.23
CA PHE A 202 -12.86 15.30 5.08
C PHE A 202 -13.75 14.13 5.53
N ASN A 203 -14.34 13.40 4.59
CA ASN A 203 -15.06 12.17 4.88
C ASN A 203 -14.18 10.94 4.64
N PRO A 204 -13.59 10.30 5.67
CA PRO A 204 -12.65 9.19 5.48
C PRO A 204 -13.26 7.96 4.80
N ALA A 205 -14.60 7.84 4.79
CA ALA A 205 -15.26 6.74 4.10
C ALA A 205 -15.18 6.85 2.57
N ILE A 206 -14.97 8.05 2.02
CA ILE A 206 -15.01 8.31 0.56
C ILE A 206 -13.86 9.18 0.06
N GLU A 207 -13.09 9.81 0.95
CA GLU A 207 -12.04 10.78 0.62
C GLU A 207 -10.73 10.44 1.34
N LEU A 208 -9.63 10.87 0.74
CA LEU A 208 -8.29 10.85 1.29
C LEU A 208 -7.69 12.25 1.19
N VAL A 209 -7.04 12.73 2.23
CA VAL A 209 -6.31 14.01 2.16
C VAL A 209 -4.95 13.77 1.52
N THR A 210 -4.65 14.49 0.44
CA THR A 210 -3.43 14.26 -0.34
C THR A 210 -2.44 15.41 -0.21
N LYS A 211 -1.14 15.06 -0.20
CA LYS A 211 -0.03 16.01 -0.29
C LYS A 211 0.49 16.14 -1.72
N SER A 212 0.31 15.11 -2.54
CA SER A 212 0.71 15.13 -3.94
C SER A 212 -0.09 14.08 -4.72
N VAL A 213 -0.45 14.42 -5.96
CA VAL A 213 -1.16 13.54 -6.90
C VAL A 213 -0.47 13.63 -8.26
N ALA A 214 -0.01 12.49 -8.75
CA ALA A 214 0.62 12.27 -10.06
C ALA A 214 0.15 10.89 -10.58
N LEU A 215 -1.12 10.83 -10.98
CA LEU A 215 -1.73 9.60 -11.46
C LEU A 215 -1.11 9.14 -12.79
N PRO A 216 -0.97 7.82 -13.00
CA PRO A 216 -0.46 7.31 -14.25
C PRO A 216 -1.39 7.72 -15.41
N PRO A 217 -0.83 8.18 -16.54
CA PRO A 217 -1.62 8.39 -17.74
C PRO A 217 -2.10 7.04 -18.27
N HIS A 218 -3.30 7.01 -18.81
CA HIS A 218 -3.78 5.88 -19.59
C HIS A 218 -3.64 6.25 -21.05
N ASP A 219 -2.89 5.45 -21.81
CA ASP A 219 -3.04 5.49 -23.26
C ASP A 219 -4.49 5.10 -23.53
N SER A 220 -5.28 6.07 -24.01
CA SER A 220 -6.61 5.79 -24.54
C SER A 220 -6.39 4.87 -25.74
N ALA A 221 -6.40 3.56 -25.50
CA ALA A 221 -6.43 2.58 -26.55
C ALA A 221 -7.73 2.83 -27.29
N ALA A 222 -7.61 3.50 -28.44
CA ALA A 222 -8.67 3.67 -29.41
C ALA A 222 -9.38 2.32 -29.58
N SER A 223 -10.62 2.26 -29.10
CA SER A 223 -11.59 1.27 -29.55
C SER A 223 -12.25 1.77 -30.82
#